data_AF-A0A940X3L8-F1
#
_entry.id   AF-A0A940X3L8-F1
#
_cell.length_a   1.000
_cell.length_b   1.000
_cell.length_c   1.000
_cell.angle_alpha   90.00
_cell.angle_beta   90.00
_cell.angle_gamma   90.00
#
_symmetry.space_group_name_H-M   'P 1'
#
loop_
_entity.id
_entity.type
_entity.pdbx_description
1 polymer ?
#
loop_
_entity_poly.entity_id
_entity_poly.type
_entity_poly.pdbx_seq_one_letter_code
_entity_poly.pdbx_strand_id
1 'polypeptide(L)'
;MGSNTENAAMTGFLKALLASAALLSFAATAPAQALPAPGSSLPVQVAVEGNVATAIVGSAEAPLAEVFVTFDQPQNLSAASLGLSARLFDPLDAVLQARLPDPQLNVLQSGLPLLLTIEPPVAGGLRFRTARVEVHTHALVYSVGSSLRLFKAPLGGNFFDITDEIAPGSVRARGTTNGFSQFLVLADLRQSSDVIAAKIDALRQRIDTLPLSEQPPFRARLADVQTALANADYPAAIAATDWISDRALKRAGTWLTDAWIAGGADNQAGGLIAGAATLKFSIAYLRDFGQ
;
A
#
# COMPACT_ATOMS: atom_id res chain seq x y z
N MET A 1 51.18 25.92 -72.68
CA MET A 1 50.07 26.56 -71.94
C MET A 1 49.18 25.45 -71.42
N GLY A 2 49.03 25.12 -70.15
CA GLY A 2 49.56 25.51 -68.84
C GLY A 2 48.96 24.46 -67.88
N SER A 3 49.80 23.67 -67.22
CA SER A 3 50.03 23.68 -65.76
C SER A 3 48.98 22.95 -64.90
N ASN A 4 49.48 21.95 -64.17
CA ASN A 4 49.14 21.55 -62.78
C ASN A 4 47.77 20.85 -62.57
N THR A 5 47.61 19.75 -61.83
CA THR A 5 48.34 19.26 -60.64
C THR A 5 47.94 17.79 -60.34
N GLU A 6 48.92 16.98 -59.86
CA GLU A 6 48.80 15.79 -58.94
C GLU A 6 47.97 14.58 -59.40
N ASN A 7 48.46 13.37 -59.69
CA ASN A 7 49.61 12.53 -59.31
C ASN A 7 49.73 12.16 -57.81
N ALA A 8 49.76 10.85 -57.56
CA ALA A 8 50.13 10.14 -56.33
C ALA A 8 49.05 9.90 -55.26
N ALA A 9 48.35 8.76 -55.36
CA ALA A 9 47.77 8.06 -54.20
C ALA A 9 48.22 6.59 -54.20
N MET A 10 49.53 6.38 -54.17
CA MET A 10 50.15 5.19 -53.61
C MET A 10 51.04 5.71 -52.48
N THR A 11 50.87 5.17 -51.26
CA THR A 11 51.95 4.60 -50.43
C THR A 11 51.64 4.78 -48.94
N GLY A 12 51.27 3.67 -48.31
CA GLY A 12 51.55 3.43 -46.90
C GLY A 12 50.46 2.58 -46.26
N PHE A 13 50.74 1.47 -45.59
CA PHE A 13 52.00 0.83 -45.25
C PHE A 13 51.57 -0.57 -44.77
N LEU A 14 52.17 -1.62 -45.34
CA LEU A 14 52.72 -2.79 -44.63
C LEU A 14 51.91 -3.51 -43.51
N LYS A 15 51.95 -4.86 -43.62
CA LYS A 15 51.91 -5.89 -42.56
C LYS A 15 50.51 -6.31 -42.09
N ALA A 16 50.03 -7.49 -42.50
CA ALA A 16 50.35 -8.81 -41.92
C ALA A 16 49.98 -8.91 -40.43
N LEU A 17 48.96 -9.71 -40.09
CA LEU A 17 49.09 -10.98 -39.37
C LEU A 17 47.70 -11.41 -38.85
N LEU A 18 47.42 -12.71 -38.92
CA LEU A 18 46.39 -13.36 -38.10
C LEU A 18 46.63 -13.04 -36.61
N ALA A 19 45.59 -12.63 -35.89
CA ALA A 19 45.54 -12.72 -34.45
C ALA A 19 44.10 -12.99 -34.00
N SER A 20 43.93 -14.12 -33.34
CA SER A 20 42.77 -14.53 -32.55
C SER A 20 42.34 -13.43 -31.58
N ALA A 21 41.04 -13.22 -31.43
CA ALA A 21 40.47 -12.66 -30.22
C ALA A 21 39.11 -13.29 -29.97
N ALA A 22 39.05 -14.10 -28.91
CA ALA A 22 37.84 -14.64 -28.34
C ALA A 22 36.84 -13.50 -28.09
N LEU A 23 35.61 -13.64 -28.60
CA LEU A 23 34.49 -12.89 -28.06
C LEU A 23 34.22 -13.42 -26.65
N LEU A 24 34.83 -12.78 -25.64
CA LEU A 24 34.32 -12.83 -24.28
C LEU A 24 32.94 -12.15 -24.29
N SER A 25 31.91 -12.96 -24.23
CA SER A 25 30.59 -12.55 -23.76
C SER A 25 30.72 -12.09 -22.31
N PHE A 26 30.90 -10.78 -22.10
CA PHE A 26 30.65 -10.13 -20.82
C PHE A 26 29.14 -10.11 -20.59
N ALA A 27 28.62 -11.19 -19.98
CA ALA A 27 27.36 -11.08 -19.26
C ALA A 27 27.61 -10.10 -18.11
N ALA A 28 27.13 -8.87 -18.25
CA ALA A 28 27.07 -7.93 -17.13
C ALA A 28 26.10 -8.50 -16.11
N THR A 29 26.59 -9.33 -15.21
CA THR A 29 25.90 -9.62 -13.95
C THR A 29 25.88 -8.31 -13.18
N ALA A 30 24.80 -7.55 -13.31
CA ALA A 30 24.48 -6.53 -12.34
C ALA A 30 24.56 -7.21 -10.97
N PRO A 31 25.31 -6.67 -9.99
CA PRO A 31 25.33 -7.25 -8.67
C PRO A 31 23.89 -7.25 -8.16
N ALA A 32 23.32 -8.43 -7.96
CA ALA A 32 22.09 -8.56 -7.19
C ALA A 32 22.42 -8.00 -5.81
N GLN A 33 21.97 -6.78 -5.52
CA GLN A 33 22.15 -6.18 -4.21
C GLN A 33 21.41 -7.07 -3.22
N ALA A 34 22.17 -7.84 -2.45
CA ALA A 34 21.62 -8.64 -1.38
C ALA A 34 20.90 -7.69 -0.42
N LEU A 35 19.65 -8.01 -0.08
CA LEU A 35 18.92 -7.26 0.93
C LEU A 35 19.73 -7.30 2.25
N PRO A 36 19.75 -6.18 3.00
CA PRO A 36 20.26 -6.18 4.36
C PRO A 36 19.63 -7.28 5.23
N ALA A 37 20.31 -7.68 6.30
CA ALA A 37 19.82 -8.75 7.17
C ALA A 37 18.43 -8.43 7.76
N PRO A 38 17.55 -9.44 7.96
CA PRO A 38 16.27 -9.24 8.62
C PRO A 38 16.39 -8.50 9.96
N GLY A 39 15.43 -7.62 10.25
CA GLY A 39 15.42 -6.79 11.45
C GLY A 39 16.19 -5.47 11.32
N SER A 40 16.98 -5.27 10.26
CA SER A 40 17.68 -4.00 10.03
C SER A 40 16.72 -2.85 9.73
N SER A 41 16.95 -1.69 10.35
CA SER A 41 16.30 -0.44 9.92
C SER A 41 16.78 -0.05 8.51
N LEU A 42 15.86 0.51 7.73
CA LEU A 42 16.16 1.06 6.42
C LEU A 42 16.20 2.59 6.50
N PRO A 43 17.05 3.26 5.71
CA PRO A 43 16.97 4.69 5.54
C PRO A 43 15.61 5.07 4.94
N VAL A 44 15.01 6.13 5.49
CA VAL A 44 13.73 6.70 5.04
C VAL A 44 13.91 8.19 4.82
N GLN A 45 13.60 8.67 3.62
CA GLN A 45 13.66 10.08 3.27
C GLN A 45 12.25 10.58 3.03
N VAL A 46 11.77 11.53 3.84
CA VAL A 46 10.39 12.02 3.79
C VAL A 46 10.36 13.45 3.27
N ALA A 47 9.54 13.70 2.26
CA ALA A 47 9.16 15.02 1.79
C ALA A 47 7.65 15.22 2.00
N VAL A 48 7.23 16.45 2.26
CA VAL A 48 5.81 16.80 2.43
C VAL A 48 5.49 17.96 1.51
N GLU A 49 4.44 17.80 0.70
CA GLU A 49 3.90 18.85 -0.17
C GLU A 49 2.38 18.87 -0.06
N GLY A 50 1.82 20.00 0.37
CA GLY A 50 0.38 20.14 0.60
C GLY A 50 -0.14 19.11 1.59
N ASN A 51 -1.05 18.25 1.13
CA ASN A 51 -1.64 17.17 1.91
C ASN A 51 -1.02 15.78 1.63
N VAL A 52 0.15 15.73 1.00
CA VAL A 52 0.82 14.47 0.64
C VAL A 52 2.18 14.41 1.31
N ALA A 53 2.44 13.29 2.00
CA ALA A 53 3.78 12.90 2.40
C ALA A 53 4.29 11.82 1.45
N THR A 54 5.47 12.04 0.88
CA THR A 54 6.17 11.09 0.01
C THR A 54 7.42 10.61 0.73
N ALA A 55 7.64 9.30 0.75
CA ALA A 55 8.81 8.71 1.37
C ALA A 55 9.51 7.71 0.47
N ILE A 56 10.84 7.83 0.39
CA ILE A 56 11.70 6.87 -0.29
C ILE A 56 12.29 5.95 0.78
N VAL A 57 12.10 4.63 0.61
CA VAL A 57 12.56 3.60 1.56
C VAL A 57 13.69 2.79 0.94
N GLY A 58 14.83 2.76 1.63
CA GLY A 58 16.06 2.16 1.11
C GLY A 58 16.97 3.20 0.46
N SER A 59 17.88 2.75 -0.41
CA SER A 59 18.82 3.67 -1.05
C SER A 59 18.10 4.60 -2.04
N ALA A 60 18.54 5.85 -2.17
CA ALA A 60 17.93 6.79 -3.12
C ALA A 60 18.14 6.38 -4.59
N GLU A 61 19.23 5.65 -4.88
CA GLU A 61 19.57 5.21 -6.25
C GLU A 61 18.84 3.92 -6.66
N ALA A 62 18.47 3.09 -5.67
CA ALA A 62 17.71 1.86 -5.85
C ALA A 62 16.77 1.69 -4.65
N PRO A 63 15.62 2.40 -4.64
CA PRO A 63 14.67 2.31 -3.55
C PRO A 63 13.98 0.95 -3.55
N LEU A 64 13.74 0.41 -2.35
CA LEU A 64 12.97 -0.81 -2.18
C LEU A 64 11.46 -0.54 -2.39
N ALA A 65 11.01 0.61 -1.91
CA ALA A 65 9.65 1.09 -2.09
C ALA A 65 9.60 2.63 -2.03
N GLU A 66 8.61 3.18 -2.70
CA GLU A 66 8.13 4.54 -2.53
C GLU A 66 6.79 4.47 -1.79
N VAL A 67 6.62 5.30 -0.76
CA VAL A 67 5.41 5.36 0.05
C VAL A 67 4.78 6.73 -0.10
N PHE A 68 3.51 6.76 -0.49
CA PHE A 68 2.73 7.99 -0.55
C PHE A 68 1.64 7.92 0.52
N VAL A 69 1.48 9.00 1.28
CA VAL A 69 0.40 9.15 2.26
C VAL A 69 -0.34 10.43 1.95
N THR A 70 -1.53 10.30 1.38
CA THR A 70 -2.42 11.43 1.08
C THR A 70 -3.42 11.60 2.21
N PHE A 71 -3.45 12.77 2.82
CA PHE A 71 -4.28 13.09 3.97
C PHE A 71 -5.54 13.87 3.56
N ASP A 72 -6.66 13.53 4.19
CA ASP A 72 -7.87 14.37 4.18
C ASP A 72 -7.82 15.37 5.33
N GLN A 73 -7.79 16.66 4.97
CA GLN A 73 -7.73 17.81 5.87
C GLN A 73 -6.62 17.72 6.95
N PRO A 74 -5.34 17.55 6.55
CA PRO A 74 -4.25 17.48 7.52
C PRO A 74 -4.03 18.81 8.27
N GLN A 75 -3.65 18.69 9.53
CA GLN A 75 -3.09 19.79 10.33
C GLN A 75 -1.76 19.34 10.91
N ASN A 76 -0.79 20.27 10.94
CA ASN A 76 0.58 20.02 11.42
C ASN A 76 1.29 18.85 10.71
N LEU A 77 1.02 18.65 9.42
CA LEU A 77 1.74 17.66 8.62
C LEU A 77 3.14 18.17 8.26
N SER A 78 4.14 17.38 8.61
CA SER A 78 5.56 17.59 8.31
C SER A 78 6.28 16.25 8.32
N ALA A 79 7.50 16.20 7.80
CA ALA A 79 8.32 14.99 7.90
C ALA A 79 8.53 14.55 9.36
N ALA A 80 8.76 15.50 10.27
CA ALA A 80 8.99 15.23 11.68
C ALA A 80 7.73 14.76 12.43
N SER A 81 6.54 15.26 12.04
CA SER A 81 5.29 14.89 12.69
C SER A 81 4.69 13.58 12.16
N LEU A 82 5.21 13.03 11.06
CA LEU A 82 4.74 11.75 10.52
C LEU A 82 5.27 10.54 11.30
N GLY A 83 6.53 10.58 11.73
CA GLY A 83 7.16 9.46 12.45
C GLY A 83 7.26 8.17 11.61
N LEU A 84 7.51 8.29 10.30
CA LEU A 84 7.68 7.14 9.43
C LEU A 84 9.06 6.51 9.62
N SER A 85 9.08 5.19 9.76
CA SER A 85 10.26 4.34 9.78
C SER A 85 9.99 3.05 9.00
N ALA A 86 11.07 2.39 8.59
CA ALA A 86 11.02 1.15 7.83
C ALA A 86 12.06 0.18 8.35
N ARG A 87 11.72 -1.11 8.38
CA ARG A 87 12.66 -2.19 8.65
C ARG A 87 12.39 -3.39 7.77
N LEU A 88 13.41 -4.20 7.59
CA LEU A 88 13.24 -5.53 7.03
C LEU A 88 12.73 -6.50 8.10
N PHE A 89 11.92 -7.46 7.70
CA PHE A 89 11.51 -8.59 8.55
C PHE A 89 11.98 -9.92 7.94
N ASP A 90 12.00 -10.97 8.74
CA ASP A 90 12.21 -12.33 8.23
C ASP A 90 10.84 -12.89 7.81
N PRO A 91 10.62 -13.30 6.54
CA PRO A 91 9.35 -13.93 6.14
C PRO A 91 8.96 -15.16 6.96
N LEU A 92 9.93 -15.79 7.64
CA LEU A 92 9.73 -16.93 8.53
C LEU A 92 9.54 -16.52 10.01
N ASP A 93 9.46 -15.22 10.31
CA ASP A 93 9.23 -14.70 11.66
C ASP A 93 7.87 -15.16 12.21
N ALA A 94 7.89 -16.13 13.12
CA ALA A 94 6.70 -16.68 13.75
C ALA A 94 5.90 -15.64 14.55
N VAL A 95 6.55 -14.61 15.11
CA VAL A 95 5.87 -13.53 15.85
C VAL A 95 5.07 -12.66 14.89
N LEU A 96 5.63 -12.36 13.71
CA LEU A 96 4.92 -11.60 12.69
C LEU A 96 3.78 -12.44 12.08
N GLN A 97 4.02 -13.72 11.79
CA GLN A 97 3.00 -14.62 11.24
C GLN A 97 1.81 -14.79 12.21
N ALA A 98 2.05 -14.89 13.51
CA ALA A 98 1.00 -15.02 14.53
C ALA A 98 0.07 -13.79 14.60
N ARG A 99 0.48 -12.65 14.01
CA ARG A 99 -0.33 -11.42 13.93
C ARG A 99 -1.19 -11.36 12.66
N LEU A 100 -1.02 -12.29 11.72
CA LEU A 100 -1.82 -12.33 10.49
C LEU A 100 -3.17 -13.03 10.78
N PRO A 101 -4.26 -12.63 10.09
CA PRO A 101 -5.57 -13.27 10.24
C PRO A 101 -5.57 -14.78 10.00
N ASP A 102 -4.82 -15.22 8.99
CA ASP A 102 -4.61 -16.62 8.67
C ASP A 102 -3.17 -16.82 8.19
N PRO A 103 -2.24 -17.32 9.02
CA PRO A 103 -0.83 -17.45 8.65
C PRO A 103 -0.57 -18.48 7.54
N GLN A 104 -1.54 -19.35 7.21
CA GLN A 104 -1.40 -20.30 6.11
C GLN A 104 -1.82 -19.69 4.77
N LEU A 105 -2.78 -18.77 4.79
CA LEU A 105 -3.32 -18.11 3.60
C LEU A 105 -2.80 -16.67 3.41
N ASN A 106 -2.20 -16.07 4.43
CA ASN A 106 -1.55 -14.77 4.36
C ASN A 106 -0.03 -14.96 4.21
N VAL A 107 0.43 -14.95 2.95
CA VAL A 107 1.81 -15.28 2.59
C VAL A 107 2.66 -14.02 2.51
N LEU A 108 3.59 -13.87 3.46
CA LEU A 108 4.60 -12.80 3.45
C LEU A 108 5.52 -12.94 2.23
N GLN A 109 5.78 -11.83 1.55
CA GLN A 109 6.51 -11.85 0.28
C GLN A 109 8.02 -11.66 0.51
N SER A 110 8.82 -12.67 0.14
CA SER A 110 10.29 -12.59 0.24
C SER A 110 10.92 -11.54 -0.68
N GLY A 111 10.24 -11.17 -1.78
CA GLY A 111 10.66 -10.09 -2.67
C GLY A 111 10.51 -8.70 -2.05
N LEU A 112 9.64 -8.54 -1.05
CA LEU A 112 9.44 -7.28 -0.34
C LEU A 112 9.21 -7.54 1.16
N PRO A 113 10.26 -7.93 1.91
CA PRO A 113 10.15 -8.20 3.33
C PRO A 113 10.19 -6.90 4.15
N LEU A 114 9.32 -5.94 3.78
CA LEU A 114 9.28 -4.58 4.30
C LEU A 114 8.14 -4.40 5.31
N LEU A 115 8.50 -4.01 6.53
CA LEU A 115 7.54 -3.51 7.53
C LEU A 115 7.69 -2.00 7.65
N LEU A 116 6.64 -1.27 7.28
CA LEU A 116 6.53 0.17 7.47
C LEU A 116 5.89 0.44 8.82
N THR A 117 6.43 1.41 9.57
CA THR A 117 5.81 1.91 10.80
C THR A 117 5.66 3.42 10.70
N ILE A 118 4.43 3.92 10.79
CA ILE A 118 4.10 5.34 10.91
C ILE A 118 3.61 5.57 12.33
N GLU A 119 4.38 6.28 13.14
CA GLU A 119 4.03 6.54 14.53
C GLU A 119 4.17 8.04 14.81
N PRO A 120 3.13 8.84 14.51
CA PRO A 120 3.18 10.28 14.72
C PRO A 120 3.40 10.60 16.20
N PRO A 121 4.44 11.38 16.56
CA PRO A 121 4.65 11.77 17.93
C PRO A 121 3.52 12.68 18.41
N VAL A 122 3.05 12.47 19.65
CA VAL A 122 1.99 13.30 20.26
C VAL A 122 2.35 14.79 20.23
N ALA A 123 3.61 15.11 20.52
CA ALA A 123 4.12 16.48 20.47
C ALA A 123 4.13 17.11 19.06
N GLY A 124 4.09 16.29 18.01
CA GLY A 124 4.01 16.75 16.61
C GLY A 124 2.61 17.23 16.21
N GLY A 125 1.58 16.93 17.01
CA GLY A 125 0.23 17.46 16.84
C GLY A 125 -0.43 17.14 15.50
N LEU A 126 -0.02 16.07 14.80
CA LEU A 126 -0.60 15.65 13.53
C LEU A 126 -2.08 15.29 13.71
N ARG A 127 -2.93 15.84 12.84
CA ARG A 127 -4.37 15.55 12.80
C ARG A 127 -4.85 15.41 11.37
N PHE A 128 -5.81 14.52 11.13
CA PHE A 128 -6.44 14.32 9.81
C PHE A 128 -7.76 13.55 9.96
N ARG A 129 -8.62 13.57 8.94
CA ARG A 129 -9.84 12.74 8.92
C ARG A 129 -9.56 11.32 8.43
N THR A 130 -8.97 11.19 7.25
CA THR A 130 -8.50 9.90 6.73
C THR A 130 -7.12 10.09 6.09
N ALA A 131 -6.40 8.99 5.93
CA ALA A 131 -5.17 8.95 5.15
C ALA A 131 -5.26 7.78 4.17
N ARG A 132 -4.86 8.00 2.92
CA ARG A 132 -4.69 6.94 1.94
C ARG A 132 -3.20 6.65 1.80
N VAL A 133 -2.81 5.43 2.16
CA VAL A 133 -1.45 4.94 2.07
C VAL A 133 -1.30 4.19 0.76
N GLU A 134 -0.26 4.49 0.01
CA GLU A 134 0.18 3.75 -1.18
C GLU A 134 1.61 3.26 -0.93
N VAL A 135 1.84 1.97 -1.19
CA VAL A 135 3.17 1.37 -1.27
C VAL A 135 3.41 0.99 -2.72
N HIS A 136 4.32 1.71 -3.36
CA HIS A 136 4.77 1.45 -4.72
C HIS A 136 6.13 0.74 -4.69
N THR A 137 6.23 -0.40 -5.36
CA THR A 137 7.47 -1.17 -5.42
C THR A 137 7.64 -1.90 -6.75
N HIS A 138 8.90 -2.03 -7.18
CA HIS A 138 9.32 -2.83 -8.32
C HIS A 138 9.72 -4.25 -7.94
N ALA A 139 9.80 -4.57 -6.65
CA ALA A 139 10.27 -5.86 -6.18
C ALA A 139 9.20 -6.97 -6.24
N LEU A 140 7.94 -6.58 -6.47
CA LEU A 140 6.81 -7.49 -6.65
C LEU A 140 6.22 -7.35 -8.05
N VAL A 141 5.77 -8.46 -8.60
CA VAL A 141 5.16 -8.51 -9.94
C VAL A 141 3.66 -8.27 -9.83
N TYR A 142 3.16 -7.28 -10.56
CA TYR A 142 1.73 -7.09 -10.73
C TYR A 142 1.16 -8.09 -11.73
N SER A 143 0.00 -8.65 -11.40
CA SER A 143 -0.86 -9.40 -12.31
C SER A 143 -2.30 -8.95 -12.13
N VAL A 144 -3.11 -9.04 -13.19
CA VAL A 144 -4.55 -8.80 -13.10
C VAL A 144 -5.16 -9.86 -12.18
N GLY A 145 -5.99 -9.44 -11.23
CA GLY A 145 -6.51 -10.35 -10.20
C GLY A 145 -5.43 -10.81 -9.20
N SER A 146 -4.37 -10.01 -9.01
CA SER A 146 -3.34 -10.32 -8.01
C SER A 146 -3.95 -10.43 -6.60
N SER A 147 -3.47 -11.42 -5.84
CA SER A 147 -3.78 -11.60 -4.42
C SER A 147 -2.98 -10.67 -3.51
N LEU A 148 -2.13 -9.80 -4.05
CA LEU A 148 -1.40 -8.83 -3.24
C LEU A 148 -2.36 -7.87 -2.54
N ARG A 149 -2.11 -7.58 -1.26
CA ARG A 149 -2.94 -6.73 -0.41
C ARG A 149 -2.07 -5.84 0.46
N LEU A 150 -2.58 -4.66 0.80
CA LEU A 150 -2.02 -3.79 1.84
C LEU A 150 -2.70 -4.10 3.17
N PHE A 151 -1.92 -4.62 4.12
CA PHE A 151 -2.38 -4.92 5.47
C PHE A 151 -1.90 -3.85 6.44
N LYS A 152 -2.70 -3.58 7.46
CA LYS A 152 -2.42 -2.63 8.54
C LYS A 152 -2.63 -3.29 9.91
N ALA A 153 -1.83 -2.89 10.89
CA ALA A 153 -2.06 -3.19 12.31
C ALA A 153 -1.87 -1.93 13.19
N PRO A 154 -2.49 -1.88 14.39
CA PRO A 154 -1.96 -1.13 15.52
C PRO A 154 -0.56 -1.62 15.89
N LEU A 155 0.22 -0.81 16.61
CA LEU A 155 1.56 -1.22 17.04
C LEU A 155 1.49 -2.49 17.90
N GLY A 156 2.14 -3.56 17.44
CA GLY A 156 2.12 -4.88 18.10
C GLY A 156 0.80 -5.65 17.99
N GLY A 157 -0.26 -5.07 17.43
CA GLY A 157 -1.57 -5.71 17.29
C GLY A 157 -1.68 -6.59 16.04
N ASN A 158 -2.86 -7.20 15.84
CA ASN A 158 -3.13 -8.05 14.69
C ASN A 158 -3.29 -7.21 13.40
N PHE A 159 -2.80 -7.75 12.29
CA PHE A 159 -2.99 -7.15 10.98
C PHE A 159 -4.37 -7.46 10.42
N PHE A 160 -4.86 -6.56 9.59
CA PHE A 160 -6.08 -6.71 8.81
C PHE A 160 -5.93 -6.03 7.45
N ASP A 161 -6.69 -6.53 6.47
CA ASP A 161 -6.67 -6.02 5.11
C ASP A 161 -7.35 -4.64 5.00
N ILE A 162 -6.60 -3.65 4.53
CA ILE A 162 -7.11 -2.29 4.24
C ILE A 162 -7.12 -1.96 2.75
N THR A 163 -6.88 -2.96 1.89
CA THR A 163 -6.74 -2.74 0.45
C THR A 163 -8.00 -2.10 -0.12
N ASP A 164 -7.84 -0.95 -0.77
CA ASP A 164 -8.89 -0.33 -1.59
C ASP A 164 -8.55 -0.32 -3.09
N GLU A 165 -7.29 -0.57 -3.45
CA GLU A 165 -6.84 -0.68 -4.84
C GLU A 165 -5.48 -1.38 -4.94
N ILE A 166 -5.30 -2.20 -6.00
CA ILE A 166 -4.01 -2.72 -6.46
C ILE A 166 -3.85 -2.35 -7.93
N ALA A 167 -2.94 -1.43 -8.23
CA ALA A 167 -2.79 -0.87 -9.59
C ALA A 167 -1.54 -1.40 -10.34
N PRO A 168 -1.58 -1.44 -11.69
CA PRO A 168 -0.44 -1.78 -12.53
C PRO A 168 0.65 -0.68 -12.56
N GLY A 169 1.79 -1.00 -13.17
CA GLY A 169 2.95 -0.10 -13.25
C GLY A 169 4.02 -0.40 -12.20
N SER A 170 4.24 -1.70 -11.95
CA SER A 170 4.77 -2.25 -10.69
C SER A 170 3.73 -2.17 -9.56
N VAL A 171 3.89 -2.95 -8.50
CA VAL A 171 2.82 -3.09 -7.51
C VAL A 171 2.62 -1.77 -6.77
N ARG A 172 1.42 -1.20 -6.89
CA ARG A 172 0.93 -0.06 -6.10
C ARG A 172 -0.20 -0.55 -5.22
N ALA A 173 0.14 -0.91 -3.98
CA ALA A 173 -0.83 -1.38 -3.00
C ALA A 173 -1.37 -0.19 -2.21
N ARG A 174 -2.68 0.07 -2.29
CA ARG A 174 -3.32 1.23 -1.67
C ARG A 174 -4.34 0.83 -0.62
N GLY A 175 -4.46 1.65 0.42
CA GLY A 175 -5.49 1.48 1.43
C GLY A 175 -5.79 2.76 2.19
N THR A 176 -7.08 2.99 2.41
CA THR A 176 -7.59 4.10 3.23
C THR A 176 -7.63 3.69 4.69
N THR A 177 -7.20 4.59 5.57
CA THR A 177 -7.14 4.35 7.01
C THR A 177 -7.53 5.59 7.81
N ASN A 178 -8.01 5.36 9.02
CA ASN A 178 -8.41 6.40 9.98
C ASN A 178 -7.40 6.56 11.13
N GLY A 179 -6.20 6.00 10.98
CA GLY A 179 -5.13 6.07 11.98
C GLY A 179 -3.93 5.21 11.57
N PHE A 180 -2.80 5.34 12.27
CA PHE A 180 -1.59 4.60 11.92
C PHE A 180 -1.33 3.39 12.80
N SER A 181 -0.41 2.54 12.33
CA SER A 181 0.82 2.24 13.06
C SER A 181 1.73 1.42 12.16
N GLN A 182 1.33 0.21 11.75
CA GLN A 182 2.19 -0.67 10.94
C GLN A 182 1.51 -1.10 9.65
N PHE A 183 2.30 -1.24 8.58
CA PHE A 183 1.84 -1.65 7.25
C PHE A 183 2.77 -2.68 6.61
N LEU A 184 2.19 -3.60 5.88
CA LEU A 184 2.91 -4.60 5.08
C LEU A 184 2.15 -4.89 3.79
N VAL A 185 2.87 -5.29 2.76
CA VAL A 185 2.28 -5.85 1.53
C VAL A 185 2.53 -7.36 1.54
N LEU A 186 1.46 -8.15 1.42
CA LEU A 186 1.52 -9.61 1.37
C LEU A 186 0.55 -10.17 0.32
N ALA A 187 0.62 -11.48 0.06
CA ALA A 187 -0.39 -12.17 -0.73
C ALA A 187 -1.46 -12.78 0.19
N ASP A 188 -2.73 -12.43 -0.06
CA ASP A 188 -3.88 -12.95 0.67
C ASP A 188 -4.64 -13.97 -0.17
N LEU A 189 -4.53 -15.23 0.20
CA LEU A 189 -5.12 -16.38 -0.49
C LEU A 189 -6.43 -16.86 0.16
N ARG A 190 -6.93 -16.13 1.16
CA ARG A 190 -8.25 -16.39 1.74
C ARG A 190 -9.34 -16.18 0.69
N GLN A 191 -10.43 -16.93 0.80
CA GLN A 191 -11.56 -16.74 -0.11
C GLN A 191 -12.15 -15.34 0.05
N SER A 192 -12.53 -14.67 -1.04
CA SER A 192 -13.05 -13.29 -0.91
C SER A 192 -14.35 -13.24 -0.12
N SER A 193 -15.14 -14.32 -0.11
CA SER A 193 -16.33 -14.42 0.75
C SER A 193 -15.98 -14.28 2.23
N ASP A 194 -14.89 -14.91 2.67
CA ASP A 194 -14.43 -14.87 4.07
C ASP A 194 -13.84 -13.50 4.41
N VAL A 195 -13.09 -12.91 3.48
CA VAL A 195 -12.56 -11.55 3.63
C VAL A 195 -13.69 -10.53 3.71
N ILE A 196 -14.72 -10.65 2.86
CA ILE A 196 -15.91 -9.80 2.87
C ILE A 196 -16.67 -9.95 4.20
N ALA A 197 -16.89 -11.18 4.66
CA ALA A 197 -17.57 -11.45 5.92
C ALA A 197 -16.82 -10.78 7.10
N ALA A 198 -15.50 -10.95 7.17
CA ALA A 198 -14.67 -10.31 8.19
C ALA A 198 -14.74 -8.77 8.14
N LYS A 199 -14.77 -8.17 6.94
CA LYS A 199 -14.91 -6.71 6.77
C LYS A 199 -16.30 -6.20 7.17
N ILE A 200 -17.36 -6.97 6.88
CA ILE A 200 -18.73 -6.68 7.33
C ILE A 200 -18.81 -6.74 8.87
N ASP A 201 -18.20 -7.74 9.49
CA ASP A 201 -18.17 -7.87 10.94
C ASP A 201 -17.39 -6.73 11.60
N ALA A 202 -16.24 -6.33 11.03
CA ALA A 202 -15.49 -5.17 11.49
C ALA A 202 -16.30 -3.86 11.37
N LEU A 203 -17.04 -3.66 10.28
CA LEU A 203 -17.96 -2.53 10.14
C LEU A 203 -19.10 -2.59 11.14
N ARG A 204 -19.66 -3.78 11.42
CA ARG A 204 -20.70 -3.95 12.44
C ARG A 204 -20.19 -3.54 13.82
N GLN A 205 -19.01 -4.03 14.22
CA GLN A 205 -18.36 -3.63 15.46
C GLN A 205 -18.08 -2.13 15.51
N ARG A 206 -17.70 -1.52 14.37
CA ARG A 206 -17.54 -0.07 14.28
C ARG A 206 -18.86 0.68 14.46
N ILE A 207 -19.95 0.17 13.91
CA ILE A 207 -21.28 0.77 14.06
C ILE A 207 -21.74 0.70 15.53
N ASP A 208 -21.36 -0.35 16.25
CA ASP A 208 -21.69 -0.52 17.68
C ASP A 208 -21.07 0.58 18.57
N THR A 209 -19.98 1.22 18.14
CA THR A 209 -19.32 2.30 18.89
C THR A 209 -19.87 3.70 18.59
N LEU A 210 -20.79 3.83 17.64
CA LEU A 210 -21.38 5.12 17.28
C LEU A 210 -22.42 5.55 18.33
N PRO A 211 -22.77 6.85 18.41
CA PRO A 211 -23.90 7.30 19.20
C PRO A 211 -25.17 6.50 18.86
N LEU A 212 -25.97 6.14 19.87
CA LEU A 212 -27.14 5.25 19.70
C LEU A 212 -28.10 5.71 18.59
N SER A 213 -28.26 7.03 18.40
CA SER A 213 -29.10 7.61 17.35
C SER A 213 -28.54 7.40 15.93
N GLU A 214 -27.24 7.21 15.77
CA GLU A 214 -26.60 6.99 14.48
C GLU A 214 -26.54 5.52 14.07
N GLN A 215 -26.62 4.57 15.02
CA GLN A 215 -26.46 3.15 14.70
C GLN A 215 -27.50 2.60 13.73
N PRO A 216 -28.83 2.83 13.90
CA PRO A 216 -29.84 2.13 13.11
C PRO A 216 -29.72 2.37 11.59
N PRO A 217 -29.49 3.60 11.10
CA PRO A 217 -29.28 3.84 9.67
C PRO A 217 -28.08 3.09 9.08
N PHE A 218 -26.96 3.01 9.80
CA PHE A 218 -25.79 2.25 9.32
C PHE A 218 -26.02 0.75 9.37
N ARG A 219 -26.68 0.22 10.42
CA ARG A 219 -27.05 -1.21 10.50
C ARG A 219 -27.97 -1.63 9.37
N ALA A 220 -29.00 -0.84 9.09
CA ALA A 220 -29.92 -1.11 8.00
C ALA A 220 -29.16 -1.18 6.66
N ARG A 221 -28.26 -0.23 6.41
CA ARG A 221 -27.48 -0.26 5.18
C ARG A 221 -26.49 -1.42 5.10
N LEU A 222 -25.87 -1.81 6.21
CA LEU A 222 -24.99 -2.99 6.22
C LEU A 222 -25.79 -4.29 5.97
N ALA A 223 -27.04 -4.38 6.43
CA ALA A 223 -27.93 -5.48 6.10
C ALA A 223 -28.33 -5.49 4.61
N ASP A 224 -28.51 -4.33 3.98
CA ASP A 224 -28.71 -4.22 2.53
C ASP A 224 -27.50 -4.80 1.76
N VAL A 225 -26.27 -4.50 2.21
CA VAL A 225 -25.04 -5.09 1.63
C VAL A 225 -25.07 -6.61 1.70
N GLN A 226 -25.39 -7.17 2.87
CA GLN A 226 -25.46 -8.63 3.06
C GLN A 226 -26.54 -9.27 2.19
N THR A 227 -27.71 -8.65 2.10
CA THR A 227 -28.82 -9.12 1.26
C THR A 227 -28.44 -9.11 -0.22
N ALA A 228 -27.82 -8.03 -0.69
CA ALA A 228 -27.35 -7.92 -2.06
C ALA A 228 -26.28 -8.98 -2.39
N LEU A 229 -25.33 -9.21 -1.49
CA LEU A 229 -24.31 -10.27 -1.65
C LEU A 229 -24.93 -11.68 -1.71
N ALA A 230 -25.92 -11.97 -0.86
CA ALA A 230 -26.63 -13.25 -0.89
C ALA A 230 -27.36 -13.50 -2.22
N ASN A 231 -27.79 -12.44 -2.89
CA ASN A 231 -28.43 -12.48 -4.20
C ASN A 231 -27.44 -12.34 -5.39
N ALA A 232 -26.13 -12.29 -5.12
CA ALA A 232 -25.08 -11.96 -6.09
C ALA A 232 -25.30 -10.62 -6.84
N ASP A 233 -26.03 -9.68 -6.23
CA ASP A 233 -26.24 -8.32 -6.74
C ASP A 233 -25.08 -7.40 -6.30
N TYR A 234 -23.92 -7.60 -6.92
CA TYR A 234 -22.72 -6.82 -6.61
C TYR A 234 -22.89 -5.30 -6.83
N PRO A 235 -23.58 -4.81 -7.89
CA PRO A 235 -23.88 -3.39 -8.03
C PRO A 235 -24.65 -2.81 -6.84
N ALA A 236 -25.69 -3.49 -6.35
CA ALA A 236 -26.44 -3.03 -5.19
C ALA A 236 -25.59 -3.07 -3.90
N ALA A 237 -24.77 -4.11 -3.72
CA ALA A 237 -23.86 -4.22 -2.58
C ALA A 237 -22.83 -3.07 -2.55
N ILE A 238 -22.27 -2.72 -3.71
CA ILE A 238 -21.34 -1.59 -3.86
C ILE A 238 -22.05 -0.26 -3.57
N ALA A 239 -23.23 -0.02 -4.17
CA ALA A 239 -23.99 1.20 -3.94
C ALA A 239 -24.38 1.37 -2.46
N ALA A 240 -24.73 0.27 -1.79
CA ALA A 240 -25.01 0.29 -0.36
C ALA A 240 -23.76 0.60 0.49
N THR A 241 -22.59 0.09 0.07
CA THR A 241 -21.30 0.40 0.71
C THR A 241 -20.92 1.87 0.51
N ASP A 242 -21.10 2.42 -0.69
CA ASP A 242 -20.87 3.85 -0.98
C ASP A 242 -21.74 4.76 -0.10
N TRP A 243 -23.01 4.39 0.11
CA TRP A 243 -23.90 5.12 1.01
C TRP A 243 -23.36 5.21 2.45
N ILE A 244 -22.69 4.15 2.95
CA ILE A 244 -22.09 4.16 4.30
C ILE A 244 -21.00 5.24 4.39
N SER A 245 -20.11 5.28 3.39
CA SER A 245 -19.06 6.30 3.32
C SER A 245 -19.64 7.72 3.21
N ASP A 246 -20.59 7.93 2.29
CA ASP A 246 -21.22 9.23 2.06
C ASP A 246 -21.96 9.75 3.30
N ARG A 247 -22.66 8.86 4.00
CA ARG A 247 -23.35 9.22 5.25
C ARG A 247 -22.33 9.57 6.33
N ALA A 248 -21.28 8.78 6.50
CA ALA A 248 -20.23 9.05 7.48
C ALA A 248 -19.59 10.44 7.24
N LEU A 249 -19.29 10.76 5.98
CA LEU A 249 -18.77 12.07 5.59
C LEU A 249 -19.75 13.21 5.90
N LYS A 250 -21.04 13.06 5.60
CA LYS A 250 -22.08 14.07 5.91
C LYS A 250 -22.30 14.28 7.41
N ARG A 251 -21.96 13.28 8.23
CA ARG A 251 -22.15 13.30 9.69
C ARG A 251 -20.88 13.70 10.45
N ALA A 252 -19.74 13.73 9.78
CA ALA A 252 -18.43 14.10 10.32
C ALA A 252 -18.46 15.46 11.03
N GLY A 253 -17.81 15.53 12.20
CA GLY A 253 -17.62 16.77 12.98
C GLY A 253 -18.87 17.27 13.72
N THR A 254 -20.06 16.77 13.38
CA THR A 254 -21.32 17.17 14.02
C THR A 254 -21.94 16.04 14.83
N TRP A 255 -22.07 14.86 14.22
CA TRP A 255 -22.72 13.69 14.82
C TRP A 255 -21.74 12.54 15.06
N LEU A 256 -20.65 12.52 14.30
CA LEU A 256 -19.55 11.58 14.41
C LEU A 256 -18.26 12.33 14.63
N THR A 257 -17.40 11.83 15.52
CA THR A 257 -16.02 12.32 15.59
C THR A 257 -15.32 12.07 14.24
N ASP A 258 -14.52 13.03 13.76
CA ASP A 258 -13.97 12.99 12.41
C ASP A 258 -12.49 13.36 12.31
N ALA A 259 -11.80 13.45 13.44
CA ALA A 259 -10.37 13.73 13.46
C ALA A 259 -9.65 12.62 14.21
N TRP A 260 -8.70 11.98 13.52
CA TRP A 260 -7.63 11.28 14.19
C TRP A 260 -6.61 12.28 14.74
N ILE A 261 -6.10 12.03 15.93
CA ILE A 261 -5.06 12.82 16.60
C ILE A 261 -4.12 11.85 17.28
N ALA A 262 -2.81 12.10 17.24
CA ALA A 262 -1.86 11.32 18.01
C ALA A 262 -2.21 11.33 19.51
N GLY A 263 -2.48 10.16 20.09
CA GLY A 263 -2.92 10.01 21.49
C GLY A 263 -4.36 10.47 21.78
N GLY A 264 -5.15 10.81 20.75
CA GLY A 264 -6.50 11.31 20.88
C GLY A 264 -7.60 10.25 20.86
N ALA A 265 -8.84 10.72 20.90
CA ALA A 265 -10.05 9.89 20.89
C ALA A 265 -10.32 9.22 19.52
N ASP A 266 -11.33 8.36 19.49
CA ASP A 266 -11.75 7.62 18.30
C ASP A 266 -12.20 8.53 17.15
N ASN A 267 -11.91 8.14 15.91
CA ASN A 267 -12.29 8.85 14.67
C ASN A 267 -13.39 8.06 13.93
N GLN A 268 -14.63 8.25 14.38
CA GLN A 268 -15.84 7.53 13.95
C GLN A 268 -16.09 7.62 12.45
N ALA A 269 -16.13 8.83 11.90
CA ALA A 269 -16.38 9.05 10.49
C ALA A 269 -15.27 8.43 9.63
N GLY A 270 -13.99 8.68 9.97
CA GLY A 270 -12.87 8.11 9.24
C GLY A 270 -12.88 6.58 9.24
N GLY A 271 -13.25 5.95 10.36
CA GLY A 271 -13.31 4.49 10.46
C GLY A 271 -14.38 3.87 9.57
N LEU A 272 -15.55 4.50 9.45
CA LEU A 272 -16.60 4.06 8.53
C LEU A 272 -16.20 4.25 7.06
N ILE A 273 -15.59 5.38 6.72
CA ILE A 273 -15.10 5.67 5.36
C ILE A 273 -14.03 4.66 4.94
N ALA A 274 -13.03 4.43 5.80
CA ALA A 274 -11.96 3.45 5.54
C ALA A 274 -12.51 2.02 5.43
N GLY A 275 -13.41 1.62 6.33
CA GLY A 275 -14.06 0.31 6.31
C GLY A 275 -14.91 0.08 5.06
N ALA A 276 -15.65 1.10 4.61
CA ALA A 276 -16.42 1.04 3.39
C ALA A 276 -15.53 0.92 2.14
N ALA A 277 -14.42 1.66 2.07
CA ALA A 277 -13.49 1.60 0.94
C ALA A 277 -12.90 0.19 0.75
N THR A 278 -12.40 -0.41 1.83
CA THR A 278 -11.81 -1.76 1.78
C THR A 278 -12.87 -2.86 1.51
N LEU A 279 -14.10 -2.70 2.01
CA LEU A 279 -15.21 -3.61 1.71
C LEU A 279 -15.60 -3.54 0.24
N LYS A 280 -15.76 -2.32 -0.31
CA LYS A 280 -16.10 -2.10 -1.72
C LYS A 280 -15.09 -2.76 -2.65
N PHE A 281 -13.79 -2.62 -2.34
CA PHE A 281 -12.73 -3.30 -3.09
C PHE A 281 -12.92 -4.82 -3.08
N SER A 282 -13.14 -5.44 -1.93
CA SER A 282 -13.34 -6.90 -1.86
C SER A 282 -14.60 -7.37 -2.57
N ILE A 283 -15.69 -6.62 -2.53
CA ILE A 283 -16.92 -6.94 -3.29
C ILE A 283 -16.66 -6.89 -4.79
N ALA A 284 -15.98 -5.83 -5.27
CA ALA A 284 -15.61 -5.72 -6.68
C ALA A 284 -14.64 -6.83 -7.11
N TYR A 285 -13.68 -7.17 -6.25
CA TYR A 285 -12.73 -8.25 -6.50
C TYR A 285 -13.45 -9.61 -6.59
N LEU A 286 -14.39 -9.91 -5.70
CA LEU A 286 -15.23 -11.11 -5.78
C LEU A 286 -16.02 -11.16 -7.09
N ARG A 287 -16.66 -10.05 -7.49
CA ARG A 287 -17.41 -9.95 -8.75
C ARG A 287 -16.53 -10.27 -9.97
N ASP A 288 -15.30 -9.74 -9.99
CA ASP A 288 -14.45 -9.77 -11.18
C ASP A 288 -13.60 -11.05 -11.27
N PHE A 289 -13.26 -11.66 -10.13
CA PHE A 289 -12.30 -12.77 -10.08
C PHE A 289 -12.83 -14.04 -9.42
N GLY A 290 -13.96 -13.99 -8.70
CA GLY A 290 -14.64 -15.17 -8.14
C GLY A 290 -13.83 -15.97 -7.10
N GLN A 291 -12.73 -15.41 -6.60
CA GLN A 291 -11.86 -16.02 -5.59
C GLN A 291 -12.36 -15.74 -4.18
#